data_AF-A0A8H7QKT6-F1
#
_entry.id   AF-A0A8H7QKT6-F1
#
_cell.length_a   1.000
_cell.length_b   1.000
_cell.length_c   1.000
_cell.angle_alpha   90.00
_cell.angle_beta   90.00
_cell.angle_gamma   90.00
#
_symmetry.space_group_name_H-M   'P 1'
#
loop_
_entity.id
_entity.type
_entity.pdbx_description
1 polymer ?
#
loop_
_entity_poly.entity_id
_entity_poly.type
_entity_poly.pdbx_seq_one_letter_code
_entity_poly.pdbx_strand_id
1 'polypeptide(L)'
;MAVPRVHQSAFTPGEIEFVAGNEKITIIPKAKMNKMSLIQACLFFLGKSGPFQPPLTAEVAIWLALIMKKNNKCSIVCPDWLSLEFLKAKHEHEEQDLDFSTMPFHYMEIAQMLLETAPDDIPNAEQVRTILKDIRETRQAKARLGIKELDESWLGMKNFSCMEVNEVRPIFCRAYDEIRKLSEVDDVEEEDLSTQGTNTTF
;
A
#
# COMPACT_ATOMS: atom_id res chain seq x y z
N MET A 1 11.40 8.75 -22.40
CA MET A 1 10.92 7.37 -22.66
C MET A 1 9.41 7.36 -22.46
N ALA A 2 8.62 6.94 -23.46
CA ALA A 2 7.16 6.98 -23.38
C ALA A 2 6.65 5.74 -22.61
N VAL A 3 5.98 5.97 -21.49
CA VAL A 3 5.31 4.91 -20.72
C VAL A 3 4.11 4.41 -21.53
N PRO A 4 3.90 3.08 -21.68
CA PRO A 4 2.74 2.53 -22.37
C PRO A 4 1.43 3.04 -21.78
N ARG A 5 0.42 3.33 -22.62
CA ARG A 5 -0.86 3.96 -22.21
C ARG A 5 -1.57 3.22 -21.07
N VAL A 6 -1.40 1.90 -20.97
CA VAL A 6 -2.00 1.07 -19.93
C VAL A 6 -1.42 1.38 -18.53
N HIS A 7 -0.14 1.75 -18.45
CA HIS A 7 0.57 2.04 -17.20
C HIS A 7 0.62 3.53 -16.85
N GLN A 8 -0.04 4.38 -17.63
CA GLN A 8 -0.07 5.82 -17.34
C GLN A 8 -1.01 6.19 -16.19
N SER A 9 -2.00 5.33 -15.88
CA SER A 9 -3.05 5.63 -14.89
C SER A 9 -2.88 4.90 -13.55
N ALA A 10 -2.25 3.73 -13.53
CA ALA A 10 -2.04 2.92 -12.34
C ALA A 10 -0.79 2.03 -12.47
N PHE A 11 -0.21 1.66 -11.34
CA PHE A 11 0.89 0.70 -11.27
C PHE A 11 0.37 -0.72 -11.46
N THR A 12 1.21 -1.59 -12.01
CA THR A 12 0.94 -3.03 -12.05
C THR A 12 1.15 -3.65 -10.66
N PRO A 13 0.45 -4.75 -10.31
CA PRO A 13 0.67 -5.43 -9.04
C PRO A 13 2.14 -5.80 -8.79
N GLY A 14 2.86 -6.22 -9.84
CA GLY A 14 4.28 -6.55 -9.75
C GLY A 14 5.19 -5.34 -9.49
N GLU A 15 4.84 -4.15 -9.99
CA GLU A 15 5.57 -2.92 -9.65
C GLU A 15 5.35 -2.53 -8.17
N ILE A 16 4.14 -2.71 -7.65
CA ILE A 16 3.83 -2.41 -6.25
C ILE A 16 4.55 -3.39 -5.33
N GLU A 17 4.55 -4.68 -5.68
CA GLU A 17 5.33 -5.71 -4.98
C GLU A 17 6.83 -5.36 -5.00
N PHE A 18 7.35 -4.93 -6.16
CA PHE A 18 8.74 -4.50 -6.27
C PHE A 18 9.07 -3.29 -5.39
N VAL A 19 8.17 -2.30 -5.32
CA VAL A 19 8.32 -1.13 -4.44
C VAL A 19 8.30 -1.57 -2.98
N ALA A 20 7.31 -2.37 -2.58
CA ALA A 20 7.18 -2.91 -1.23
C ALA A 20 8.38 -3.78 -0.83
N GLY A 21 9.01 -4.47 -1.79
CA GLY A 21 10.19 -5.30 -1.57
C GLY A 21 11.40 -4.53 -1.03
N ASN A 22 11.45 -3.19 -1.18
CA ASN A 22 12.51 -2.34 -0.63
C ASN A 22 12.34 -2.03 0.86
N GLU A 23 11.19 -2.36 1.44
CA GLU A 23 10.95 -2.20 2.87
C GLU A 23 11.86 -3.15 3.69
N LYS A 24 12.14 -2.75 4.93
CA LYS A 24 13.10 -3.45 5.79
C LYS A 24 12.38 -4.46 6.69
N ILE A 25 12.93 -5.65 6.80
CA ILE A 25 12.48 -6.70 7.69
C ILE A 25 13.65 -7.30 8.47
N THR A 26 13.35 -7.76 9.68
CA THR A 26 14.28 -8.46 10.56
C THR A 26 14.37 -9.94 10.20
N ILE A 27 15.60 -10.43 10.00
CA ILE A 27 15.87 -11.85 9.76
C ILE A 27 16.88 -12.39 10.77
N ILE A 28 16.84 -13.71 10.98
CA ILE A 28 17.86 -14.45 11.71
C ILE A 28 18.65 -15.28 10.68
N PRO A 29 19.91 -14.93 10.38
CA PRO A 29 20.76 -15.70 9.49
C PRO A 29 21.16 -17.02 10.17
N LYS A 30 21.12 -18.12 9.41
CA LYS A 30 21.60 -19.44 9.84
C LYS A 30 23.06 -19.68 9.44
N ALA A 31 23.52 -19.00 8.39
CA ALA A 31 24.88 -19.10 7.88
C ALA A 31 25.67 -17.81 8.17
N LYS A 32 26.94 -17.96 8.56
CA LYS A 32 27.86 -16.83 8.64
C LYS A 32 28.20 -16.37 7.23
N MET A 33 27.91 -15.10 6.92
CA MET A 33 28.31 -14.50 5.65
C MET A 33 29.14 -13.25 5.89
N ASN A 34 30.18 -13.11 5.07
CA ASN A 34 30.99 -11.90 5.04
C ASN A 34 30.14 -10.73 4.49
N LYS A 35 30.55 -9.51 4.80
CA LYS A 35 29.88 -8.30 4.32
C LYS A 35 29.76 -8.35 2.79
N MET A 36 28.53 -8.32 2.29
CA MET A 36 28.27 -8.20 0.86
C MET A 36 28.23 -6.71 0.51
N SER A 37 29.13 -6.27 -0.36
CA SER A 37 29.08 -4.91 -0.92
C SER A 37 28.02 -4.84 -2.04
N LEU A 38 26.75 -4.85 -1.66
CA LEU A 38 25.66 -4.63 -2.61
C LEU A 38 25.59 -3.13 -2.95
N ILE A 39 25.39 -2.81 -4.23
CA ILE A 39 25.30 -1.41 -4.72
C ILE A 39 24.14 -0.69 -4.01
N GLN A 40 22.99 -1.35 -3.89
CA GLN A 40 21.81 -0.83 -3.18
C GLN A 40 22.04 -0.75 -1.66
N ALA A 41 22.86 -1.66 -1.10
CA ALA A 41 23.21 -1.59 0.31
C ALA A 41 24.07 -0.36 0.62
N CYS A 42 24.95 0.04 -0.29
CA CYS A 42 25.79 1.23 -0.10
C CYS A 42 24.97 2.53 0.01
N LEU A 43 23.80 2.60 -0.65
CA LEU A 43 22.93 3.79 -0.65
C LEU A 43 21.85 3.79 0.45
N PHE A 44 21.32 2.63 0.84
CA PHE A 44 20.20 2.53 1.79
C PHE A 44 20.60 2.00 3.18
N PHE A 45 21.72 1.27 3.26
CA PHE A 45 22.33 0.80 4.50
C PHE A 45 23.58 1.66 4.74
N LEU A 46 23.37 2.86 5.29
CA LEU A 46 24.45 3.73 5.75
C LEU A 46 25.33 2.95 6.76
N GLY A 47 26.40 2.31 6.29
CA GLY A 47 27.47 1.70 7.09
C GLY A 47 27.11 0.53 8.03
N LYS A 48 25.86 0.06 8.11
CA LYS A 48 25.40 -0.92 9.12
C LYS A 48 24.93 -2.27 8.56
N SER A 49 25.37 -2.69 7.39
CA SER A 49 25.38 -4.13 7.08
C SER A 49 26.45 -4.79 7.93
N GLY A 50 26.13 -5.02 9.21
CA GLY A 50 26.95 -5.79 10.14
C GLY A 50 27.23 -7.18 9.54
N PRO A 51 28.30 -7.87 9.98
CA PRO A 51 28.51 -9.24 9.53
C PRO A 51 27.27 -10.08 9.89
N PHE A 52 26.72 -10.81 8.92
CA PHE A 52 25.63 -11.75 9.17
C PHE A 52 26.20 -12.89 10.01
N GLN A 53 26.04 -12.79 11.33
CA GLN A 53 26.53 -13.77 12.28
C GLN A 53 25.32 -14.39 13.01
N PRO A 54 25.10 -15.70 12.87
CA PRO A 54 24.15 -16.40 13.70
C PRO A 54 24.54 -16.26 15.19
N PRO A 55 23.61 -16.05 16.14
CA PRO A 55 22.15 -15.92 16.00
C PRO A 55 21.66 -14.45 16.00
N LEU A 56 22.52 -13.48 15.68
CA LEU A 56 22.16 -12.06 15.77
C LEU A 56 21.12 -11.69 14.71
N THR A 57 20.08 -10.98 15.13
CA THR A 57 19.09 -10.41 14.22
C THR A 57 19.73 -9.36 13.32
N ALA A 58 19.44 -9.42 12.03
CA ALA A 58 19.90 -8.45 11.05
C ALA A 58 18.71 -7.85 10.30
N GLU A 59 18.71 -6.54 10.12
CA GLU A 59 17.75 -5.85 9.25
C GLU A 59 18.23 -5.96 7.81
N VAL A 60 17.36 -6.41 6.92
CA VAL A 60 17.61 -6.48 5.48
C VAL A 60 16.37 -6.03 4.71
N ALA A 61 16.51 -5.70 3.44
CA ALA A 61 15.35 -5.48 2.58
C ALA A 61 14.59 -6.79 2.35
N ILE A 62 13.27 -6.72 2.15
CA ILE A 62 12.40 -7.89 1.94
C ILE A 62 12.86 -8.70 0.72
N TRP A 63 13.16 -8.06 -0.41
CA TRP A 63 13.62 -8.78 -1.62
C TRP A 63 14.87 -9.65 -1.33
N LEU A 64 15.77 -9.17 -0.47
CA LEU A 64 16.96 -9.91 -0.08
C LEU A 64 16.62 -11.03 0.89
N ALA A 65 15.75 -10.76 1.87
CA ALA A 65 15.25 -11.78 2.80
C ALA A 65 14.61 -12.96 2.06
N LEU A 66 13.77 -12.70 1.06
CA LEU A 66 13.11 -13.73 0.26
C LEU A 66 14.10 -14.60 -0.51
N ILE A 67 15.11 -13.99 -1.16
CA ILE A 67 16.16 -14.74 -1.87
C ILE A 67 16.97 -15.60 -0.90
N MET A 68 17.28 -15.08 0.29
CA MET A 68 18.03 -15.83 1.31
C MET A 68 17.21 -16.97 1.90
N LYS A 69 15.89 -16.79 2.07
CA LYS A 69 14.96 -17.82 2.54
C LYS A 69 14.80 -18.94 1.51
N LYS A 70 14.66 -18.62 0.22
CA LYS A 70 14.66 -19.60 -0.88
C LYS A 70 15.93 -20.46 -0.91
N ASN A 71 17.06 -19.89 -0.48
CA ASN A 71 18.33 -20.60 -0.33
C ASN A 71 18.52 -21.29 1.04
N ASN A 72 17.50 -21.31 1.92
CA ASN A 72 17.54 -21.85 3.28
C ASN A 72 18.61 -21.24 4.20
N LYS A 73 19.07 -20.01 3.94
CA LYS A 73 20.15 -19.35 4.70
C LYS A 73 19.67 -18.44 5.82
N CYS A 74 18.38 -18.11 5.87
CA CYS A 74 17.78 -17.32 6.94
C CYS A 74 16.41 -17.88 7.35
N SER A 75 15.99 -17.51 8.56
CA SER A 75 14.60 -17.58 9.02
C SER A 75 14.12 -16.15 9.19
N ILE A 76 12.94 -15.84 8.66
CA ILE A 76 12.36 -14.51 8.73
C ILE A 76 11.66 -14.38 10.08
N VAL A 77 11.85 -13.27 10.78
CA VAL A 77 11.09 -12.99 12.00
C VAL A 77 9.74 -12.40 11.60
N CYS A 78 8.66 -12.96 12.11
CA CYS A 78 7.31 -12.45 11.87
C CYS A 78 7.20 -11.00 12.40
N PRO A 79 6.78 -10.03 11.58
CA PRO A 79 6.55 -8.66 12.05
C PRO A 79 5.42 -8.60 13.09
N ASP A 80 5.55 -7.71 14.07
CA ASP A 80 4.58 -7.59 15.18
C ASP A 80 3.14 -7.32 14.69
N TRP A 81 3.00 -6.54 13.61
CA TRP A 81 1.70 -6.20 13.01
C TRP A 81 1.06 -7.36 12.25
N LEU A 82 1.80 -8.41 11.89
CA LEU A 82 1.30 -9.59 11.19
C LEU A 82 0.79 -10.66 12.16
N SER A 83 0.83 -10.40 13.47
CA SER A 83 0.26 -11.30 14.47
C SER A 83 -1.25 -11.43 14.30
N LEU A 84 -1.75 -12.65 14.44
CA LEU A 84 -3.18 -12.96 14.34
C LEU A 84 -4.03 -12.16 15.34
N GLU A 85 -3.53 -11.97 16.57
CA GLU A 85 -4.23 -11.21 17.60
C GLU A 85 -4.36 -9.73 17.21
N PHE A 86 -3.28 -9.15 16.65
CA PHE A 86 -3.27 -7.78 16.19
C PHE A 86 -4.22 -7.58 15.00
N LEU A 87 -4.19 -8.49 14.03
CA LEU A 87 -5.07 -8.41 12.86
C LEU A 87 -6.54 -8.56 13.22
N LYS A 88 -6.89 -9.45 14.16
CA LYS A 88 -8.28 -9.56 14.65
C LYS A 88 -8.76 -8.27 15.32
N ALA A 89 -7.95 -7.71 16.22
CA ALA A 89 -8.28 -6.44 16.87
C ALA A 89 -8.46 -5.30 15.86
N LYS A 90 -7.63 -5.27 14.80
CA LYS A 90 -7.76 -4.29 13.71
C LYS A 90 -8.99 -4.52 12.85
N HIS A 91 -9.36 -5.78 12.58
CA HIS A 91 -10.60 -6.11 11.87
C HIS A 91 -11.83 -5.64 12.64
N GLU A 92 -11.90 -5.92 13.95
CA GLU A 92 -13.01 -5.47 14.81
C GLU A 92 -13.12 -3.94 14.87
N HIS A 93 -11.99 -3.24 14.97
CA HIS A 93 -11.94 -1.77 14.90
C HIS A 93 -12.43 -1.26 13.54
N GLU A 94 -12.06 -1.94 12.45
CA GLU A 94 -12.52 -1.62 11.11
C GLU A 94 -14.03 -1.88 10.95
N GLU A 95 -14.64 -2.85 11.62
CA GLU A 95 -16.09 -3.03 11.55
C GLU A 95 -16.87 -1.97 12.35
N GLN A 96 -16.31 -1.51 13.47
CA GLN A 96 -16.99 -0.62 14.40
C GLN A 96 -16.88 0.85 14.01
N ASP A 97 -15.70 1.28 13.55
CA ASP A 97 -15.41 2.68 13.29
C ASP A 97 -15.65 3.08 11.84
N LEU A 98 -16.04 4.35 11.64
CA LEU A 98 -16.22 4.93 10.30
C LEU A 98 -14.86 5.17 9.61
N ASP A 99 -13.84 5.52 10.38
CA ASP A 99 -12.49 5.77 9.88
C ASP A 99 -11.71 4.47 9.62
N PHE A 100 -10.72 4.56 8.73
CA PHE A 100 -9.81 3.44 8.45
C PHE A 100 -8.81 3.24 9.58
N SER A 101 -8.61 1.98 9.94
CA SER A 101 -7.61 1.61 10.94
C SER A 101 -6.18 1.90 10.44
N THR A 102 -5.30 2.28 11.38
CA THR A 102 -3.88 2.50 11.11
C THR A 102 -3.17 1.18 10.85
N MET A 103 -2.63 1.03 9.63
CA MET A 103 -1.81 -0.10 9.19
C MET A 103 -0.59 0.39 8.38
N PRO A 104 0.48 -0.42 8.27
CA PRO A 104 1.60 -0.12 7.39
C PRO A 104 1.14 0.11 5.95
N PHE A 105 1.79 1.02 5.22
CA PHE A 105 1.34 1.44 3.90
C PHE A 105 1.37 0.30 2.85
N HIS A 106 2.29 -0.65 3.00
CA HIS A 106 2.46 -1.81 2.11
C HIS A 106 2.09 -3.14 2.79
N TYR A 107 1.16 -3.14 3.74
CA TYR A 107 0.87 -4.33 4.55
C TYR A 107 0.43 -5.53 3.70
N MET A 108 -0.33 -5.30 2.62
CA MET A 108 -0.91 -6.37 1.78
C MET A 108 0.17 -7.06 0.95
N GLU A 109 1.03 -6.28 0.34
CA GLU A 109 2.12 -6.74 -0.51
C GLU A 109 3.16 -7.50 0.32
N ILE A 110 3.54 -6.95 1.47
CA ILE A 110 4.47 -7.60 2.40
C ILE A 110 3.88 -8.92 2.90
N ALA A 111 2.62 -8.92 3.34
CA ALA A 111 1.98 -10.13 3.84
C ALA A 111 1.92 -11.21 2.74
N GLN A 112 1.55 -10.85 1.51
CA GLN A 112 1.52 -11.78 0.39
C GLN A 112 2.90 -12.39 0.13
N MET A 113 3.95 -11.57 -0.03
CA MET A 113 5.32 -12.03 -0.28
C MET A 113 5.83 -12.98 0.81
N LEU A 114 5.56 -12.63 2.08
CA LEU A 114 6.01 -13.42 3.23
C LEU A 114 5.24 -14.74 3.35
N LEU A 115 3.92 -14.72 3.20
CA LEU A 115 3.08 -15.92 3.30
C LEU A 115 3.35 -16.90 2.16
N GLU A 116 3.74 -16.42 0.97
CA GLU A 116 4.12 -17.26 -0.17
C GLU A 116 5.48 -17.94 -0.01
N THR A 117 6.49 -17.22 0.51
CA THR A 117 7.87 -17.73 0.58
C THR A 117 8.21 -18.37 1.93
N ALA A 118 7.62 -17.89 3.02
CA ALA A 118 7.96 -18.27 4.38
C ALA A 118 6.71 -18.56 5.26
N PRO A 119 5.81 -19.47 4.85
CA PRO A 119 4.68 -19.86 5.70
C PRO A 119 5.14 -20.53 7.01
N ASP A 120 6.30 -21.19 7.00
CA ASP A 120 6.84 -21.93 8.16
C ASP A 120 7.28 -21.02 9.31
N ASP A 121 7.66 -19.76 9.01
CA ASP A 121 8.16 -18.81 10.01
C ASP A 121 7.01 -18.00 10.66
N ILE A 122 5.79 -18.08 10.10
CA ILE A 122 4.62 -17.29 10.54
C ILE A 122 3.67 -18.19 11.35
N PRO A 123 3.36 -17.83 12.60
CA PRO A 123 2.38 -18.59 13.38
C PRO A 123 0.99 -18.49 12.74
N ASN A 124 0.30 -19.63 12.60
CA ASN A 124 -1.07 -19.71 12.08
C ASN A 124 -1.26 -19.04 10.69
N ALA A 125 -0.31 -19.23 9.77
CA ALA A 125 -0.29 -18.59 8.45
C ALA A 125 -1.60 -18.69 7.65
N GLU A 126 -2.33 -19.80 7.73
CA GLU A 126 -3.62 -19.96 7.05
C GLU A 126 -4.71 -19.05 7.62
N GLN A 127 -4.78 -18.92 8.95
CA GLN A 127 -5.76 -18.03 9.59
C GLN A 127 -5.44 -16.56 9.31
N VAL A 128 -4.15 -16.21 9.30
CA VAL A 128 -3.69 -14.87 8.90
C VAL A 128 -4.13 -14.55 7.46
N ARG A 129 -4.02 -15.49 6.52
CA ARG A 129 -4.51 -15.32 5.14
C ARG A 129 -6.00 -15.03 5.08
N THR A 130 -6.81 -15.69 5.91
CA THR A 130 -8.26 -15.46 5.96
C THR A 130 -8.57 -14.06 6.50
N ILE A 131 -8.02 -13.71 7.66
CA ILE A 131 -8.28 -12.40 8.29
C ILE A 131 -7.83 -11.24 7.38
N LEU A 132 -6.70 -11.36 6.69
CA LEU A 132 -6.25 -10.33 5.75
C LEU A 132 -7.21 -10.14 4.57
N LYS A 133 -7.87 -11.21 4.11
CA LYS A 133 -8.91 -11.12 3.08
C LYS A 133 -10.14 -10.42 3.64
N ASP A 134 -10.57 -10.79 4.84
CA ASP A 134 -11.73 -10.18 5.50
C ASP A 134 -11.50 -8.67 5.70
N ILE A 135 -10.31 -8.27 6.20
CA ILE A 135 -9.92 -6.85 6.33
C ILE A 135 -9.96 -6.13 4.98
N ARG A 136 -9.45 -6.76 3.91
CA ARG A 136 -9.47 -6.17 2.56
C ARG A 136 -10.89 -5.96 2.08
N GLU A 137 -11.77 -6.95 2.26
CA GLU A 137 -13.16 -6.87 1.84
C GLU A 137 -13.91 -5.76 2.58
N THR A 138 -13.75 -5.68 3.90
CA THR A 138 -14.33 -4.61 4.73
C THR A 138 -13.84 -3.23 4.31
N ARG A 139 -12.52 -3.06 4.11
CA ARG A 139 -11.95 -1.78 3.67
C ARG A 139 -12.36 -1.40 2.25
N GLN A 140 -12.48 -2.38 1.34
CA GLN A 140 -12.96 -2.13 -0.01
C GLN A 140 -14.44 -1.71 -0.02
N ALA A 141 -15.27 -2.32 0.83
CA ALA A 141 -16.67 -1.93 0.99
C ALA A 141 -16.78 -0.49 1.51
N LYS A 142 -16.00 -0.13 2.53
CA LYS A 142 -15.92 1.25 3.04
C LYS A 142 -15.42 2.25 2.00
N ALA A 143 -14.36 1.90 1.26
CA ALA A 143 -13.82 2.77 0.21
C ALA A 143 -14.88 3.08 -0.85
N ARG A 144 -15.69 2.08 -1.25
CA ARG A 144 -16.80 2.29 -2.19
C ARG A 144 -17.89 3.20 -1.63
N LEU A 145 -18.17 3.14 -0.32
CA LEU A 145 -19.11 4.06 0.32
C LEU A 145 -18.54 5.49 0.33
N GLY A 146 -17.28 5.66 0.72
CA GLY A 146 -16.62 6.97 0.74
C GLY A 146 -16.51 7.62 -0.65
N ILE A 147 -16.33 6.82 -1.71
CA ILE A 147 -16.32 7.35 -3.10
C ILE A 147 -17.72 7.81 -3.55
N LYS A 148 -18.81 7.32 -2.94
CA LYS A 148 -20.16 7.82 -3.27
C LYS A 148 -20.43 9.22 -2.71
N GLU A 149 -19.77 9.57 -1.61
CA GLU A 149 -19.87 10.88 -0.96
C GLU A 149 -18.84 11.86 -1.53
N LEU A 150 -18.53 11.74 -2.83
CA LEU A 150 -17.52 12.57 -3.47
C LEU A 150 -18.07 13.99 -3.72
N ASP A 151 -17.63 14.93 -2.88
CA ASP A 151 -17.83 16.36 -3.12
C ASP A 151 -16.75 16.91 -4.08
N GLU A 152 -17.08 18.00 -4.78
CA GLU A 152 -16.24 18.62 -5.82
C GLU A 152 -14.89 19.13 -5.29
N SER A 153 -14.81 19.50 -4.00
CA SER A 153 -13.69 20.27 -3.47
C SER A 153 -12.66 19.45 -2.70
N TRP A 154 -13.04 18.41 -1.96
CA TRP A 154 -12.10 17.67 -1.12
C TRP A 154 -12.62 16.30 -0.69
N LEU A 155 -11.77 15.26 -0.82
CA LEU A 155 -11.99 13.96 -0.19
C LEU A 155 -10.80 13.60 0.72
N GLY A 156 -11.05 13.53 2.03
CA GLY A 156 -10.02 13.27 3.03
C GLY A 156 -10.02 11.82 3.53
N MET A 157 -9.49 10.87 2.74
CA MET A 157 -9.33 9.49 3.18
C MET A 157 -7.97 9.26 3.83
N LYS A 158 -7.94 9.00 5.14
CA LYS A 158 -6.72 8.68 5.88
C LYS A 158 -6.46 7.17 5.89
N ASN A 159 -5.21 6.78 6.15
CA ASN A 159 -4.77 5.40 6.39
C ASN A 159 -5.01 4.40 5.25
N PHE A 160 -5.10 4.85 4.00
CA PHE A 160 -5.14 3.96 2.82
C PHE A 160 -3.79 3.28 2.59
N SER A 161 -3.83 2.03 2.12
CA SER A 161 -2.64 1.30 1.65
C SER A 161 -2.33 1.55 0.19
N CYS A 162 -1.10 1.22 -0.24
CA CYS A 162 -0.65 1.40 -1.61
C CYS A 162 -1.52 0.62 -2.61
N MET A 163 -1.82 -0.66 -2.33
CA MET A 163 -2.70 -1.47 -3.18
C MET A 163 -4.11 -0.90 -3.29
N GLU A 164 -4.71 -0.44 -2.19
CA GLU A 164 -6.05 0.15 -2.17
C GLU A 164 -6.09 1.45 -3.00
N VAL A 165 -5.09 2.32 -2.83
CA VAL A 165 -4.97 3.55 -3.65
C VAL A 165 -4.86 3.19 -5.13
N ASN A 166 -4.06 2.18 -5.47
CA ASN A 166 -3.85 1.80 -6.85
C ASN A 166 -5.12 1.23 -7.51
N GLU A 167 -5.96 0.50 -6.76
CA GLU A 167 -7.25 0.00 -7.25
C GLU A 167 -8.26 1.12 -7.51
N VAL A 168 -8.32 2.12 -6.62
CA VAL A 168 -9.29 3.21 -6.70
C VAL A 168 -8.88 4.28 -7.72
N ARG A 169 -7.57 4.57 -7.82
CA ARG A 169 -7.00 5.65 -8.63
C ARG A 169 -7.54 5.77 -10.07
N PRO A 170 -7.55 4.72 -10.92
CA PRO A 170 -7.90 4.89 -12.33
C PRO A 170 -9.37 5.30 -12.54
N ILE A 171 -10.26 4.85 -11.65
CA ILE A 171 -11.68 5.20 -11.71
C ILE A 171 -11.89 6.60 -11.11
N PHE A 172 -11.29 6.82 -9.94
CA PHE A 172 -11.42 8.06 -9.19
C PHE A 172 -10.93 9.27 -9.99
N CYS A 173 -9.70 9.20 -10.53
CA CYS A 173 -9.14 10.31 -11.30
C CYS A 173 -10.01 10.65 -12.52
N ARG A 174 -10.50 9.64 -13.24
CA ARG A 174 -11.37 9.87 -14.39
C ARG A 174 -12.71 10.49 -14.00
N ALA A 175 -13.37 9.96 -12.97
CA ALA A 175 -14.66 10.47 -12.53
C ALA A 175 -14.52 11.92 -12.01
N TYR A 176 -13.48 12.19 -11.24
CA TYR A 176 -13.19 13.51 -10.70
C TYR A 176 -12.85 14.53 -11.80
N ASP A 177 -12.05 14.13 -12.80
CA ASP A 177 -11.75 14.98 -13.96
C ASP A 177 -13.02 15.35 -14.75
N GLU A 178 -14.00 14.44 -14.86
CA GLU A 178 -15.27 14.74 -15.51
C GLU A 178 -16.20 15.61 -14.66
N ILE A 179 -16.31 15.35 -13.35
CA ILE A 179 -17.09 16.19 -12.42
C ILE A 179 -16.56 17.63 -12.45
N ARG A 180 -15.24 17.79 -12.40
CA ARG A 180 -14.59 19.10 -12.45
C ARG A 180 -14.84 19.85 -13.77
N LYS A 181 -14.87 19.14 -14.91
CA LYS A 181 -15.19 19.79 -16.20
C LYS A 181 -16.64 20.27 -16.23
N LEU A 182 -17.56 19.55 -15.61
CA LEU A 182 -18.97 19.96 -15.54
C LEU A 182 -19.14 21.17 -14.63
N SER A 183 -18.49 21.18 -13.46
CA SER A 183 -18.54 22.34 -12.56
C SER A 183 -17.96 23.60 -13.22
N GLU A 184 -16.85 23.48 -13.95
CA GLU A 184 -16.26 24.59 -14.71
C GLU A 184 -17.19 25.13 -15.81
N VAL A 185 -18.12 24.33 -16.34
CA VAL A 185 -19.13 24.78 -17.33
C VAL A 185 -20.31 25.46 -16.65
N ASP A 186 -20.79 24.91 -15.53
CA ASP A 186 -21.89 25.50 -14.76
C ASP A 186 -21.53 26.92 -14.27
N ASP A 187 -20.28 27.14 -13.83
CA ASP A 187 -19.77 28.45 -13.45
C ASP A 187 -19.80 29.47 -14.62
N VAL A 188 -19.53 29.03 -15.85
CA VAL A 188 -19.53 29.90 -17.05
C VAL A 188 -20.96 30.26 -17.48
N GLU A 189 -21.90 29.32 -17.38
CA GLU A 189 -23.31 29.60 -17.70
C GLU A 189 -23.94 30.61 -16.73
N GLU A 190 -23.60 30.57 -15.44
CA GLU A 190 -24.05 31.57 -14.45
C GLU A 190 -23.49 32.98 -14.72
N GLU A 191 -22.23 33.09 -15.17
CA GLU A 191 -21.63 34.37 -15.57
C GLU A 191 -22.28 34.96 -16.84
N ASP A 192 -22.63 34.13 -17.82
CA ASP A 192 -23.30 34.58 -19.05
C ASP A 192 -24.75 35.04 -18.81
N LEU A 193 -25.48 34.37 -17.91
CA LEU A 193 -26.84 34.74 -17.50
C LEU A 193 -26.88 36.07 -16.71
N SER A 194 -25.88 36.31 -15.86
CA SER A 194 -25.79 37.57 -15.09
C SER A 194 -25.39 38.77 -15.97
N THR A 195 -24.59 38.55 -17.01
CA THR A 195 -24.14 39.61 -17.95
C THR A 195 -25.25 40.03 -18.94
N GLN A 196 -26.19 39.15 -19.25
CA GLN A 196 -27.35 39.49 -20.11
C GLN A 196 -28.45 40.28 -19.37
N GLY A 197 -28.60 40.08 -18.06
CA GLY A 197 -29.58 40.79 -17.22
C GLY A 197 -29.31 42.29 -17.02
N THR A 198 -28.05 42.73 -17.13
CA THR A 198 -27.68 44.14 -16.94
C THR A 198 -27.84 45.01 -18.20
N ASN A 199 -28.00 44.40 -19.38
CA ASN A 199 -27.99 45.11 -20.66
C ASN A 199 -29.38 45.45 -21.25
N THR A 200 -30.48 45.19 -20.52
CA THR A 200 -31.87 45.40 -21.03
C THR A 200 -32.66 46.52 -20.35
N THR A 201 -32.02 47.43 -19.61
CA THR A 201 -32.68 48.66 -19.12
C THR A 201 -32.23 49.89 -19.91
N PHE A 202 -32.92 50.17 -21.02
CA PHE A 202 -32.96 51.47 -21.69
C PHE A 202 -34.38 51.75 -22.18
#